data_AF-A0A662KC37-F1
#
_entry.id   AF-A0A662KC37-F1
#
_cell.length_a   1.000
_cell.length_b   1.000
_cell.length_c   1.000
_cell.angle_alpha   90.00
_cell.angle_beta   90.00
_cell.angle_gamma   90.00
#
_symmetry.space_group_name_H-M   'P 1'
#
loop_
_entity.id
_entity.type
_entity.pdbx_description
1 polymer ?
#
loop_
_entity_poly.entity_id
_entity_poly.type
_entity_poly.pdbx_seq_one_letter_code
_entity_poly.pdbx_strand_id
1 'polypeptide(L)' 'MGKKIKKGKLCRVRNRIDLIGEVVKIENKFVRLKIPHFKGHLEYPMDLVEEIEDDSFLGEVSGFKSKHYDAYKNL' A
#
# COMPACT_ATOMS: atom_id res chain seq x y z
N MET A 1 12.08 13.41 -9.95
CA MET A 1 11.20 12.61 -10.84
C MET A 1 10.14 11.96 -9.96
N GLY A 2 8.90 12.44 -9.99
CA GLY A 2 7.85 11.96 -9.07
C GLY A 2 7.49 10.51 -9.35
N LYS A 3 7.61 9.63 -8.35
CA LYS A 3 7.20 8.23 -8.45
C LYS A 3 5.71 8.18 -8.81
N LYS A 4 5.37 7.47 -9.89
CA LYS A 4 4.00 7.38 -10.40
C LYS A 4 3.29 6.23 -9.71
N ILE A 5 2.33 6.54 -8.85
CA ILE A 5 1.46 5.56 -8.18
C ILE A 5 0.67 4.77 -9.23
N LYS A 6 0.62 3.45 -9.06
CA LYS A 6 -0.05 2.53 -10.00
C LYS A 6 -1.06 1.64 -9.28
N LYS A 7 -2.12 1.27 -10.00
CA LYS A 7 -3.08 0.26 -9.56
C LYS A 7 -2.37 -1.09 -9.31
N GLY A 8 -2.76 -1.78 -8.24
CA GLY A 8 -2.18 -3.06 -7.81
C GLY A 8 -0.87 -2.93 -7.02
N LYS A 9 -0.40 -1.70 -6.77
CA LYS A 9 0.76 -1.45 -5.90
C LYS A 9 0.33 -1.15 -4.48
N LEU A 10 1.23 -1.40 -3.54
CA LEU A 10 1.05 -1.04 -2.14
C LEU A 10 1.51 0.40 -1.93
N CYS A 11 0.69 1.16 -1.22
CA CYS A 11 1.00 2.53 -0.88
C CYS A 11 0.73 2.77 0.60
N ARG A 12 1.53 3.67 1.18
CA ARG A 12 1.37 4.20 2.53
C ARG A 12 0.82 5.61 2.45
N VAL A 13 -0.05 5.99 3.37
CA VAL A 13 -0.46 7.38 3.55
C VAL A 13 0.62 8.13 4.33
N ARG A 14 1.20 9.20 3.76
CA ARG A 14 2.37 9.91 4.31
C ARG A 14 2.16 10.42 5.73
N ASN A 15 0.96 10.89 6.05
CA ASN A 15 0.61 11.42 7.37
C ASN A 15 0.09 10.36 8.35
N ARG A 16 -0.05 9.10 7.89
CA ARG A 16 -0.64 7.98 8.63
C ARG A 16 0.14 6.71 8.30
N ILE A 17 1.27 6.54 8.97
CA ILE A 17 2.17 5.38 8.80
C ILE A 17 1.46 4.05 9.04
N ASP A 18 0.42 4.03 9.87
CA ASP A 18 -0.46 2.88 10.14
C ASP A 18 -1.32 2.45 8.93
N LEU A 19 -1.48 3.31 7.94
CA LEU A 19 -2.35 3.08 6.79
C LEU A 19 -1.55 2.66 5.57
N ILE A 20 -1.46 1.34 5.38
CA ILE A 20 -0.92 0.69 4.20
C ILE A 20 -2.05 -0.05 3.48
N GLY A 21 -2.17 0.15 2.17
CA GLY A 21 -3.15 -0.56 1.37
C GLY A 21 -2.79 -0.66 -0.09
N GLU A 22 -3.50 -1.56 -0.76
CA GLU A 22 -3.37 -1.76 -2.20
C GLU A 22 -4.17 -0.70 -2.96
N VAL A 23 -3.56 -0.10 -3.98
CA VAL A 23 -4.24 0.81 -4.91
C VAL A 23 -5.21 0.01 -5.77
N VAL A 24 -6.52 0.12 -5.48
CA VAL A 24 -7.56 -0.56 -6.28
C VAL A 24 -8.10 0.30 -7.41
N LYS A 25 -8.00 1.63 -7.27
CA LYS A 25 -8.51 2.60 -8.26
C LYS A 25 -7.73 3.90 -8.17
N ILE A 26 -7.53 4.54 -9.32
CA ILE A 26 -7.02 5.91 -9.42
C ILE A 26 -8.03 6.69 -10.25
N GLU A 27 -8.54 7.78 -9.71
CA GLU A 27 -9.47 8.68 -10.40
C GLU A 27 -9.03 10.12 -10.18
N ASN A 28 -8.79 10.85 -11.27
CA ASN A 28 -8.30 12.23 -11.24
C ASN A 28 -7.00 12.37 -10.41
N LYS A 29 -7.08 13.02 -9.25
CA LYS A 29 -5.97 13.25 -8.31
C LYS A 29 -6.09 12.41 -7.03
N PHE A 30 -6.97 11.42 -7.03
CA PHE A 30 -7.25 10.58 -5.88
C PHE A 30 -6.94 9.13 -6.16
N VAL A 31 -6.52 8.45 -5.10
CA VAL A 31 -6.27 7.02 -5.05
C VAL A 31 -7.20 6.39 -4.05
N ARG A 32 -7.80 5.27 -4.46
CA ARG A 32 -8.57 4.41 -3.58
C ARG A 32 -7.71 3.25 -3.11
N LEU A 33 -7.52 3.16 -1.80
CA LEU A 33 -6.74 2.14 -1.12
C LEU A 33 -7.65 1.11 -0.46
N LYS A 34 -7.31 -0.16 -0.65
CA LYS A 34 -7.85 -1.28 0.11
C LYS A 34 -6.92 -1.57 1.29
N ILE A 35 -7.34 -1.15 2.47
CA ILE A 35 -6.60 -1.40 3.72
C ILE A 35 -6.98 -2.79 4.25
N PRO A 36 -6.02 -3.63 4.69
CA PRO A 36 -6.33 -4.86 5.41
C PRO A 36 -7.22 -4.59 6.62
N HIS A 37 -8.16 -5.51 6.90
CA HIS A 37 -9.08 -5.43 8.05
C HIS A 37 -10.08 -4.27 8.04
N PHE A 38 -10.05 -3.39 7.04
CA PHE A 38 -11.06 -2.36 6.84
C PHE A 38 -12.14 -2.85 5.87
N LYS A 39 -13.40 -2.85 6.30
CA LYS A 39 -14.53 -3.14 5.42
C LYS A 39 -14.85 -1.90 4.56
N GLY A 40 -14.25 -1.85 3.37
CA GLY A 40 -14.49 -0.79 2.39
C GLY A 40 -13.20 -0.35 1.72
N HIS A 41 -13.20 0.89 1.23
CA HIS A 41 -12.01 1.51 0.68
C HIS A 41 -11.84 2.90 1.27
N LEU A 42 -10.59 3.32 1.44
CA LEU A 42 -10.26 4.70 1.79
C LEU A 42 -9.78 5.43 0.55
N GLU A 43 -10.09 6.71 0.46
CA GLU A 43 -9.71 7.55 -0.67
C GLU A 43 -8.82 8.68 -0.19
N TYR A 44 -7.68 8.87 -0.85
CA TYR A 44 -6.69 9.88 -0.50
C TYR A 44 -6.19 10.64 -1.73
N PRO A 45 -5.83 11.92 -1.57
CA PRO A 45 -5.06 12.65 -2.56
C PRO A 45 -3.74 11.96 -2.90
N MET A 46 -3.38 11.91 -4.19
CA MET A 46 -2.16 11.25 -4.68
C MET A 46 -0.85 11.84 -4.12
N ASP A 47 -0.84 13.09 -3.67
CA ASP A 47 0.30 13.75 -3.04
C ASP A 47 0.51 13.35 -1.57
N LEU A 48 -0.52 12.78 -0.96
CA LEU A 48 -0.52 12.27 0.42
C LEU A 48 -0.25 10.77 0.51
N VAL A 49 0.00 10.10 -0.61
CA VAL A 49 0.33 8.68 -0.65
C VAL A 49 1.70 8.46 -1.30
N GLU A 50 2.37 7.41 -0.86
CA GLU A 50 3.70 7.04 -1.31
C GLU A 50 3.72 5.55 -1.65
N GLU A 51 4.21 5.20 -2.84
CA GLU A 51 4.40 3.80 -3.25
C GLU A 51 5.51 3.15 -2.42
N ILE A 52 5.23 1.97 -1.88
CA ILE A 52 6.22 1.15 -1.18
C ILE A 52 6.89 0.29 -2.25
N GLU A 53 8.15 0.60 -2.57
CA GLU A 53 8.94 -0.14 -3.58
C GLU A 53 9.57 -1.42 -3.02
N ASP A 54 9.69 -1.54 -1.70
CA ASP A 54 10.41 -2.61 -1.04
C ASP A 54 9.47 -3.56 -0.29
N ASP A 55 9.36 -4.79 -0.80
CA ASP A 55 8.56 -5.87 -0.21
C ASP A 55 9.11 -6.31 1.16
N SER A 56 10.35 -5.95 1.51
CA SER A 56 10.92 -6.24 2.84
C SER A 56 10.17 -5.54 3.98
N PHE A 57 9.46 -4.44 3.70
CA PHE A 57 8.63 -3.73 4.69
C PHE A 57 7.31 -4.44 5.01
N LEU A 58 6.85 -5.37 4.15
CA LEU A 58 5.54 -6.01 4.28
C LEU A 58 5.54 -7.20 5.24
N GLY A 59 6.73 -7.61 5.69
CA GLY A 59 6.86 -8.74 6.60
C GLY A 59 6.48 -8.46 8.04
N GLU A 60 6.35 -7.19 8.43
CA GLU A 60 6.06 -6.79 9.81
C GLU A 60 4.68 -6.16 9.99
N VAL A 61 4.04 -5.70 8.90
CA VAL A 61 2.73 -5.02 8.98
C VAL A 61 1.58 -6.02 8.84
N SER A 62 1.19 -6.55 10.01
CA SER A 62 0.08 -7.44 10.36
C SER A 62 -1.15 -7.47 9.43
N GLY A 63 -1.04 -8.16 8.28
CA GLY A 63 -2.21 -8.52 7.46
C GLY A 63 -1.96 -8.71 5.97
N PHE A 64 -0.83 -8.22 5.44
CA PHE A 64 -0.48 -8.42 4.04
C PHE A 64 0.38 -9.68 3.88
N LYS A 65 -0.21 -10.79 3.38
CA LYS A 65 0.58 -11.95 2.94
C LYS A 65 1.13 -11.67 1.54
N SER A 66 2.36 -11.14 1.46
CA SER A 66 3.10 -11.12 0.20
C SER A 66 3.62 -12.53 -0.11
N LYS A 67 3.47 -12.99 -1.35
CA LYS A 67 4.05 -14.26 -1.84
C LYS A 67 5.58 -14.33 -1.70
N HIS A 68 6.25 -13.19 -1.51
CA HIS A 68 7.68 -13.11 -1.23
C HIS A 68 8.02 -13.16 0.27
N TYR A 69 7.06 -12.93 1.16
CA TYR A 69 7.27 -13.03 2.61
C TYR A 69 7.49 -14.48 3.07
N ASP A 70 6.78 -15.43 2.45
CA ASP A 70 6.97 -16.86 2.75
C ASP A 70 8.40 -17.36 2.41
N ALA A 71 9.13 -16.65 1.54
CA ALA A 71 10.52 -16.95 1.21
C ALA A 71 11.52 -16.56 2.31
N TYR A 72 11.18 -15.58 3.17
CA TYR A 72 12.04 -15.14 4.27
C TYR A 72 11.73 -15.83 5.61
N LYS A 73 10.60 -16.54 5.71
CA LYS A 73 10.22 -17.28 6.93
C LYS A 73 10.97 -18.60 7.13
N ASN A 74 11.75 -19.04 6.14
CA ASN A 74 12.51 -20.30 6.17
C ASN A 74 14.04 -20.08 6.18
N LEU A 75 14.51 -18.91 6.60
CA LEU A 75 15.92 -18.65 6.92
C LEU A 75 16.13 -18.59 8.44
#